data_AF-A0A829Y739-F1
#
_entry.id   AF-A0A829Y739-F1
#
_cell.length_a   1.000
_cell.length_b   1.000
_cell.length_c   1.000
_cell.angle_alpha   90.00
_cell.angle_beta   90.00
_cell.angle_gamma   90.00
#
_symmetry.space_group_name_H-M   'P 1'
#
loop_
_entity.id
_entity.type
_entity.pdbx_description
1 polymer ?
#
loop_
_entity_poly.entity_id
_entity_poly.type
_entity_poly.pdbx_seq_one_letter_code
_entity_poly.pdbx_strand_id
1 'polypeptide(L)'
;MNKKVLAALSAGLVALPLAANAVPVSFGALSSDDDGSTAIITDSLNNYEWLRWDVLGDLTYAETLAAISSGGQYEGWQFARNGEAQLFTNALLQGLTNACTAVGSDTCNSTLPNVLTDLLGNSGPGGLSNMVGFLSEDNVQAGFLQYTHEGDLGGLFKANDVADVALMDAAENVGWLLYRAGGNVPPQTNVPEPGSLALFAVGMAGIGAMRRRRRA
;
A
#
# COMPACT_ATOMS: atom_id res chain seq x y z
N MET A 1 62.10 -2.08 33.88
CA MET A 1 61.39 -3.01 32.97
C MET A 1 59.94 -2.52 32.87
N ASN A 2 59.66 -1.58 31.97
CA ASN A 2 58.37 -0.88 31.89
C ASN A 2 57.55 -1.42 30.70
N LYS A 3 56.36 -1.93 31.02
CA LYS A 3 55.36 -2.38 30.05
C LYS A 3 54.48 -1.21 29.60
N LYS A 4 53.97 -1.36 28.38
CA LYS A 4 52.77 -0.75 27.78
C LYS A 4 52.98 0.61 27.12
N VAL A 5 52.86 0.66 25.80
CA VAL A 5 51.73 1.29 25.09
C VAL A 5 51.62 0.60 23.72
N LEU A 6 50.56 -0.19 23.52
CA LEU A 6 50.11 -0.65 22.20
C LEU A 6 48.91 0.21 21.86
N ALA A 7 49.05 1.08 20.87
CA ALA A 7 47.98 1.93 20.38
C ALA A 7 47.02 1.10 19.52
N ALA A 8 45.76 1.03 19.95
CA ALA A 8 44.67 0.40 19.20
C ALA A 8 44.26 1.31 18.03
N LEU A 9 44.39 0.80 16.80
CA LEU A 9 43.78 1.39 15.61
C LEU A 9 42.41 0.73 15.43
N SER A 10 41.36 1.39 15.94
CA SER A 10 39.98 1.01 15.69
C SER A 10 39.60 1.40 14.26
N ALA A 11 39.49 0.43 13.37
CA ALA A 11 38.94 0.61 12.03
C ALA A 11 37.43 0.86 12.14
N GLY A 12 37.00 2.09 11.90
CA GLY A 12 35.58 2.45 11.77
C GLY A 12 35.04 1.93 10.45
N LEU A 13 34.30 0.82 10.48
CA LEU A 13 33.50 0.35 9.36
C LEU A 13 32.34 1.33 9.15
N VAL A 14 32.40 2.13 8.08
CA VAL A 14 31.28 2.98 7.65
C VAL A 14 30.25 2.07 7.01
N ALA A 15 29.17 1.75 7.74
CA ALA A 15 28.00 1.10 7.17
C ALA A 15 27.28 2.11 6.27
N LEU A 16 27.45 1.97 4.96
CA LEU A 16 26.63 2.68 3.98
C LEU A 16 25.22 2.07 4.06
N PRO A 17 24.17 2.86 4.37
CA PRO A 17 22.81 2.35 4.25
C PRO A 17 22.57 2.05 2.77
N LEU A 18 22.39 0.77 2.45
CA LEU A 18 21.84 0.36 1.17
C LEU A 18 20.42 0.92 1.13
N ALA A 19 20.21 1.96 0.33
CA ALA A 19 18.85 2.40 0.01
C ALA A 19 18.18 1.27 -0.77
N ALA A 20 17.28 0.54 -0.11
CA ALA A 20 16.35 -0.34 -0.79
C ALA A 20 15.46 0.56 -1.64
N ASN A 21 15.60 0.49 -2.96
CA ASN A 21 14.64 1.13 -3.86
C ASN A 21 13.53 0.11 -4.06
N ALA A 22 12.40 0.24 -3.37
CA ALA A 22 11.22 -0.50 -3.79
C ALA A 22 10.81 -0.01 -5.16
N VAL A 23 10.58 -0.95 -6.06
CA VAL A 23 9.89 -0.67 -7.31
C VAL A 23 8.39 -0.69 -6.98
N PRO A 24 7.64 0.38 -7.23
CA PRO A 24 6.20 0.38 -7.06
C PRO A 24 5.56 -0.72 -7.91
N VAL A 25 4.68 -1.52 -7.31
CA VAL A 25 3.83 -2.45 -8.05
C VAL A 25 2.69 -1.63 -8.64
N SER A 26 2.40 -1.82 -9.93
CA SER A 26 1.30 -1.13 -10.61
C SER A 26 0.53 -2.06 -11.53
N PHE A 27 -0.79 -1.90 -11.55
CA PHE A 27 -1.70 -2.61 -12.44
C PHE A 27 -2.95 -1.77 -12.71
N GLY A 28 -3.32 -1.64 -13.98
CA GLY A 28 -4.37 -0.70 -14.39
C GLY A 28 -4.02 0.72 -13.95
N ALA A 29 -4.96 1.40 -13.30
CA ALA A 29 -4.78 2.72 -12.70
C ALA A 29 -4.30 2.69 -11.24
N LEU A 30 -4.05 1.49 -10.69
CA LEU A 30 -3.68 1.27 -9.30
C LEU A 30 -2.17 1.06 -9.14
N SER A 31 -1.60 1.59 -8.05
CA SER A 31 -0.20 1.36 -7.69
C SER A 31 0.02 1.39 -6.19
N SER A 32 0.94 0.57 -5.68
CA SER A 32 1.41 0.58 -4.29
C SER A 32 2.94 0.63 -4.27
N ASP A 33 3.54 1.25 -3.26
CA ASP A 33 4.91 0.88 -2.91
C ASP A 33 4.88 -0.49 -2.21
N ASP A 34 5.85 -1.33 -2.52
CA ASP A 34 5.96 -2.69 -1.96
C ASP A 34 7.29 -2.85 -1.21
N ASP A 35 7.88 -1.74 -0.69
CA ASP A 35 8.94 -1.82 0.32
C ASP A 35 8.39 -2.17 1.71
N GLY A 36 7.07 -2.38 1.83
CA GLY A 36 6.40 -2.52 3.11
C GLY A 36 6.37 -1.22 3.92
N SER A 37 6.68 -0.07 3.32
CA SER A 37 6.61 1.23 4.00
C SER A 37 5.22 1.86 3.96
N THR A 38 4.37 1.52 2.97
CA THR A 38 2.96 1.92 2.99
C THR A 38 1.99 0.77 2.69
N ALA A 39 0.88 0.82 3.41
CA ALA A 39 -0.26 -0.06 3.30
C ALA A 39 -1.29 0.48 2.27
N ILE A 40 -0.85 1.33 1.33
CA ILE A 40 -1.72 2.22 0.57
C ILE A 40 -1.62 1.94 -0.93
N ILE A 41 -2.77 1.70 -1.55
CA ILE A 41 -2.93 1.61 -2.99
C ILE A 41 -3.43 2.96 -3.51
N THR A 42 -2.64 3.60 -4.36
CA THR A 42 -3.00 4.84 -5.04
C THR A 42 -3.84 4.52 -6.28
N ASP A 43 -4.98 5.21 -6.42
CA ASP A 43 -5.86 5.14 -7.58
C ASP A 43 -5.83 6.46 -8.37
N SER A 44 -5.07 6.43 -9.46
CA SER A 44 -4.88 7.58 -10.33
C SER A 44 -6.10 7.92 -11.20
N LEU A 45 -7.06 7.00 -11.35
CA LEU A 45 -8.26 7.22 -12.15
C LEU A 45 -9.32 7.99 -11.38
N ASN A 46 -9.52 7.64 -10.11
CA ASN A 46 -10.56 8.21 -9.26
C ASN A 46 -10.04 9.28 -8.29
N ASN A 47 -8.71 9.46 -8.21
CA ASN A 47 -8.05 10.26 -7.19
C ASN A 47 -8.46 9.80 -5.79
N TYR A 48 -8.32 8.50 -5.54
CA TYR A 48 -8.53 7.84 -4.26
C TYR A 48 -7.26 7.16 -3.76
N GLU A 49 -7.21 6.95 -2.46
CA GLU A 49 -6.30 6.02 -1.83
C GLU A 49 -7.14 4.90 -1.20
N TRP A 50 -6.71 3.66 -1.42
CA TRP A 50 -7.31 2.46 -0.87
C TRP A 50 -6.35 1.83 0.13
N LEU A 51 -6.90 1.27 1.21
CA LEU A 51 -6.09 0.48 2.13
C LEU A 51 -5.92 -0.91 1.53
N ARG A 52 -4.71 -1.47 1.59
CA ARG A 52 -4.47 -2.86 1.18
C ARG A 52 -5.36 -3.82 1.98
N TRP A 53 -5.77 -4.92 1.35
CA TRP A 53 -6.80 -5.82 1.84
C TRP A 53 -6.34 -6.63 3.07
N ASP A 54 -5.03 -6.81 3.23
CA ASP A 54 -4.42 -7.54 4.34
C ASP A 54 -4.30 -6.72 5.63
N VAL A 55 -4.36 -5.39 5.55
CA VAL A 55 -4.05 -4.48 6.67
C VAL A 55 -5.04 -4.63 7.82
N LEU A 56 -6.31 -4.85 7.49
CA LEU A 56 -7.40 -5.02 8.44
C LEU A 56 -8.10 -6.37 8.25
N GLY A 57 -7.42 -7.36 7.66
CA GLY A 57 -7.98 -8.66 7.32
C GLY A 57 -8.61 -9.42 8.49
N ASP A 58 -8.17 -9.11 9.73
CA ASP A 58 -8.61 -9.77 10.96
C ASP A 58 -9.61 -8.94 11.79
N LEU A 59 -9.99 -7.74 11.34
CA LEU A 59 -10.91 -6.88 12.09
C LEU A 59 -12.36 -7.09 11.64
N THR A 60 -13.24 -7.24 12.63
CA THR A 60 -14.69 -7.16 12.41
C THR A 60 -15.12 -5.76 11.94
N TYR A 61 -16.36 -5.63 11.47
CA TYR A 61 -16.98 -4.36 11.13
C TYR A 61 -16.92 -3.38 12.29
N ALA A 62 -17.27 -3.83 13.50
CA ALA A 62 -17.28 -2.98 14.69
C ALA A 62 -15.86 -2.49 15.07
N GLU A 63 -14.85 -3.35 14.97
CA GLU A 63 -13.46 -2.99 15.23
C GLU A 63 -12.91 -2.06 14.15
N THR A 64 -13.24 -2.31 12.88
CA THR A 64 -12.88 -1.43 11.77
C THR A 64 -13.54 -0.06 11.92
N LEU A 65 -14.82 -0.01 12.28
CA LEU A 65 -15.53 1.23 12.55
C LEU A 65 -14.87 2.01 13.69
N ALA A 66 -14.44 1.33 14.76
CA ALA A 66 -13.69 1.96 15.84
C ALA A 66 -12.32 2.48 15.36
N ALA A 67 -11.63 1.74 14.49
CA ALA A 67 -10.32 2.12 13.97
C ALA A 67 -10.37 3.34 13.04
N ILE A 68 -11.48 3.55 12.31
CA ILE A 68 -11.66 4.71 11.41
C ILE A 68 -12.38 5.90 12.06
N SER A 69 -12.97 5.70 13.23
CA SER A 69 -13.63 6.75 14.00
C SER A 69 -12.60 7.76 14.55
N SER A 70 -13.09 8.90 15.06
CA SER A 70 -12.19 9.95 15.57
C SER A 70 -11.30 9.44 16.71
N GLY A 71 -10.00 9.70 16.62
CA GLY A 71 -8.98 9.17 17.53
C GLY A 71 -8.55 7.73 17.22
N GLY A 72 -9.11 7.11 16.19
CA GLY A 72 -8.70 5.80 15.68
C GLY A 72 -7.45 5.87 14.80
N GLN A 73 -6.72 4.76 14.70
CA GLN A 73 -5.47 4.67 13.92
C GLN A 73 -5.65 4.94 12.41
N TYR A 74 -6.86 4.73 11.89
CA TYR A 74 -7.25 4.97 10.50
C TYR A 74 -8.31 6.07 10.41
N GLU A 75 -8.26 7.08 11.29
CA GLU A 75 -9.15 8.24 11.20
C GLU A 75 -9.08 8.87 9.79
N GLY A 76 -10.26 9.19 9.24
CA GLY A 76 -10.40 9.78 7.90
C GLY A 76 -10.58 8.76 6.75
N TRP A 77 -10.40 7.47 7.02
CA TRP A 77 -10.80 6.40 6.11
C TRP A 77 -12.31 6.13 6.19
N GLN A 78 -12.88 5.58 5.12
CA GLN A 78 -14.30 5.30 4.99
C GLN A 78 -14.52 3.89 4.42
N PHE A 79 -15.58 3.23 4.86
CA PHE A 79 -16.04 1.99 4.21
C PHE A 79 -16.47 2.28 2.77
N ALA A 80 -15.92 1.52 1.82
CA ALA A 80 -16.42 1.51 0.45
C ALA A 80 -17.83 0.91 0.39
N ARG A 81 -18.65 1.42 -0.53
CA ARG A 81 -19.96 0.86 -0.86
C ARG A 81 -19.95 0.19 -2.23
N ASN A 82 -21.10 -0.30 -2.69
CA ASN A 82 -21.28 -0.86 -4.04
C ASN A 82 -20.72 0.08 -5.13
N GLY A 83 -20.99 1.38 -5.01
CA GLY A 83 -20.43 2.42 -5.89
C GLY A 83 -18.91 2.47 -5.88
N GLU A 84 -18.29 2.63 -4.71
CA GLU A 84 -16.83 2.72 -4.57
C GLU A 84 -16.12 1.41 -4.95
N ALA A 85 -16.69 0.26 -4.59
CA ALA A 85 -16.18 -1.03 -5.02
C ALA A 85 -16.17 -1.15 -6.55
N GLN A 86 -17.20 -0.62 -7.23
CA GLN A 86 -17.17 -0.54 -8.69
C GLN A 86 -16.06 0.38 -9.20
N LEU A 87 -15.84 1.55 -8.59
CA LEU A 87 -14.75 2.45 -8.95
C LEU A 87 -13.37 1.78 -8.80
N PHE A 88 -13.16 1.04 -7.71
CA PHE A 88 -11.97 0.22 -7.50
C PHE A 88 -11.76 -0.79 -8.64
N THR A 89 -12.79 -1.59 -8.97
CA THR A 89 -12.67 -2.59 -10.04
C THR A 89 -12.42 -1.95 -11.41
N ASN A 90 -13.02 -0.79 -11.70
CA ASN A 90 -12.79 -0.05 -12.92
C ASN A 90 -11.35 0.47 -13.02
N ALA A 91 -10.78 0.94 -11.91
CA ALA A 91 -9.39 1.38 -11.84
C ALA A 91 -8.42 0.20 -12.00
N LEU A 92 -8.65 -0.89 -11.28
CA LEU A 92 -7.83 -2.11 -11.37
C LEU A 92 -7.84 -2.68 -12.80
N LEU A 93 -9.00 -2.71 -13.44
CA LEU A 93 -9.18 -3.29 -14.78
C LEU A 93 -9.06 -2.25 -15.91
N GLN A 94 -8.46 -1.09 -15.64
CA GLN A 94 -8.28 -0.06 -16.67
C GLN A 94 -7.52 -0.64 -17.87
N GLY A 95 -8.12 -0.53 -19.06
CA GLY A 95 -7.56 -1.08 -20.31
C GLY A 95 -7.85 -2.56 -20.55
N LEU A 96 -8.60 -3.21 -19.65
CA LEU A 96 -9.06 -4.59 -19.76
C LEU A 96 -10.59 -4.65 -19.80
N THR A 97 -11.14 -5.81 -20.14
CA THR A 97 -12.57 -6.07 -19.98
C THR A 97 -12.92 -6.14 -18.50
N ASN A 98 -13.95 -5.39 -18.10
CA ASN A 98 -14.61 -5.50 -16.80
C ASN A 98 -16.08 -5.87 -17.01
N ALA A 99 -16.46 -7.10 -16.67
CA ALA A 99 -17.86 -7.55 -16.76
C ALA A 99 -18.69 -7.20 -15.51
N CYS A 100 -18.05 -6.80 -14.42
CA CYS A 100 -18.74 -6.45 -13.18
C CYS A 100 -19.46 -5.11 -13.28
N THR A 101 -20.61 -5.02 -12.62
CA THR A 101 -21.37 -3.79 -12.47
C THR A 101 -21.58 -3.45 -10.99
N ALA A 102 -22.09 -2.25 -10.71
CA ALA A 102 -22.40 -1.81 -9.35
C ALA A 102 -23.52 -2.64 -8.67
N VAL A 103 -24.11 -3.61 -9.39
CA VAL A 103 -25.15 -4.52 -8.90
C VAL A 103 -24.83 -5.96 -9.32
N GLY A 104 -25.46 -6.95 -8.67
CA GLY A 104 -25.35 -8.36 -9.06
C GLY A 104 -24.08 -9.06 -8.57
N SER A 105 -23.73 -10.18 -9.19
CA SER A 105 -22.55 -10.98 -8.85
C SER A 105 -21.95 -11.59 -10.10
N ASP A 106 -20.72 -11.25 -10.43
CA ASP A 106 -20.08 -11.64 -11.69
C ASP A 106 -18.56 -11.78 -11.55
N THR A 107 -17.97 -12.55 -12.46
CA THR A 107 -16.52 -12.56 -12.67
C THR A 107 -16.14 -11.35 -13.51
N CYS A 108 -15.45 -10.38 -12.90
CA CYS A 108 -15.06 -9.13 -13.54
C CYS A 108 -14.06 -9.37 -14.68
N ASN A 109 -13.07 -10.22 -14.41
CA ASN A 109 -12.04 -10.63 -15.36
C ASN A 109 -11.43 -11.97 -14.88
N SER A 110 -11.01 -12.84 -15.80
CA SER A 110 -10.45 -14.18 -15.49
C SER A 110 -9.02 -14.40 -16.01
N THR A 111 -8.33 -13.33 -16.41
CA THR A 111 -6.98 -13.38 -17.01
C THR A 111 -6.08 -12.32 -16.37
N LEU A 112 -6.03 -12.29 -15.04
CA LEU A 112 -5.26 -11.32 -14.27
C LEU A 112 -3.94 -11.91 -13.77
N PRO A 113 -2.83 -11.19 -13.81
CA PRO A 113 -1.53 -11.70 -13.37
C PRO A 113 -1.45 -11.84 -11.84
N ASN A 114 -0.67 -12.81 -11.35
CA ASN A 114 -0.46 -13.08 -9.93
C ASN A 114 0.20 -11.94 -9.12
N VAL A 115 0.88 -10.99 -9.79
CA VAL A 115 1.44 -9.76 -9.20
C VAL A 115 0.39 -8.91 -8.47
N LEU A 116 -0.90 -9.14 -8.73
CA LEU A 116 -1.97 -8.52 -7.97
C LEU A 116 -1.96 -8.89 -6.49
N THR A 117 -1.36 -10.01 -6.10
CA THR A 117 -1.19 -10.35 -4.67
C THR A 117 -0.28 -9.34 -3.98
N ASP A 118 0.78 -8.88 -4.65
CA ASP A 118 1.71 -7.88 -4.11
C ASP A 118 1.02 -6.50 -4.02
N LEU A 119 0.17 -6.18 -5.01
CA LEU A 119 -0.60 -4.92 -5.03
C LEU A 119 -1.72 -4.88 -3.97
N LEU A 120 -2.53 -5.93 -3.90
CA LEU A 120 -3.74 -5.98 -3.07
C LEU A 120 -3.42 -6.35 -1.62
N GLY A 121 -2.31 -7.04 -1.40
CA GLY A 121 -1.97 -7.67 -0.14
C GLY A 121 -2.50 -9.09 -0.02
N ASN A 122 -1.90 -9.84 0.89
CA ASN A 122 -2.21 -11.24 1.12
C ASN A 122 -3.20 -11.37 2.28
N SER A 123 -4.50 -11.33 1.97
CA SER A 123 -5.55 -11.56 2.96
C SER A 123 -5.98 -13.02 3.06
N GLY A 124 -5.46 -13.95 2.26
CA GLY A 124 -5.90 -15.35 2.26
C GLY A 124 -4.91 -16.35 2.89
N PRO A 125 -5.38 -17.47 3.44
CA PRO A 125 -4.49 -18.57 3.80
C PRO A 125 -3.75 -19.07 2.54
N GLY A 126 -2.42 -18.88 2.51
CA GLY A 126 -1.57 -19.29 1.40
C GLY A 126 -1.51 -18.34 0.21
N GLY A 127 -2.15 -17.16 0.27
CA GLY A 127 -2.03 -16.10 -0.76
C GLY A 127 -2.60 -16.41 -2.14
N LEU A 128 -3.42 -17.47 -2.25
CA LEU A 128 -4.06 -17.87 -3.51
C LEU A 128 -5.46 -17.26 -3.69
N SER A 129 -6.08 -16.80 -2.60
CA SER A 129 -7.41 -16.19 -2.61
C SER A 129 -7.45 -15.03 -1.63
N ASN A 130 -7.39 -13.81 -2.14
CA ASN A 130 -7.52 -12.60 -1.34
C ASN A 130 -8.96 -12.11 -1.44
N MET A 131 -9.56 -11.77 -0.29
CA MET A 131 -10.94 -11.27 -0.23
C MET A 131 -11.00 -9.99 0.60
N VAL A 132 -11.94 -9.11 0.23
CA VAL A 132 -12.26 -7.90 0.98
C VAL A 132 -13.76 -7.58 0.86
N GLY A 133 -14.39 -7.23 1.97
CA GLY A 133 -15.80 -6.85 2.05
C GLY A 133 -16.06 -5.38 1.75
N PHE A 134 -17.26 -5.04 1.30
CA PHE A 134 -17.73 -3.66 1.17
C PHE A 134 -19.22 -3.59 1.55
N LEU A 135 -19.71 -2.41 1.90
CA LEU A 135 -21.09 -2.23 2.32
C LEU A 135 -22.04 -2.09 1.14
N SER A 136 -23.27 -2.54 1.31
CA SER A 136 -24.37 -2.15 0.42
C SER A 136 -24.69 -0.65 0.57
N GLU A 137 -25.47 -0.11 -0.37
CA GLU A 137 -25.94 1.28 -0.28
C GLU A 137 -26.88 1.53 0.91
N ASP A 138 -27.62 0.50 1.35
CA ASP A 138 -28.55 0.58 2.48
C ASP A 138 -27.91 0.30 3.86
N ASN A 139 -26.63 -0.11 3.91
CA ASN A 139 -25.89 -0.53 5.10
C ASN A 139 -26.46 -1.76 5.82
N VAL A 140 -27.38 -2.50 5.20
CA VAL A 140 -27.95 -3.72 5.78
C VAL A 140 -27.17 -4.95 5.33
N GLN A 141 -26.69 -4.90 4.09
CA GLN A 141 -26.00 -5.99 3.44
C GLN A 141 -24.54 -5.61 3.17
N ALA A 142 -23.78 -6.61 2.77
CA ALA A 142 -22.41 -6.47 2.35
C ALA A 142 -22.18 -7.27 1.06
N GLY A 143 -21.26 -6.76 0.26
CA GLY A 143 -20.66 -7.44 -0.86
C GLY A 143 -19.20 -7.77 -0.59
N PHE A 144 -18.56 -8.43 -1.54
CA PHE A 144 -17.13 -8.69 -1.50
C PHE A 144 -16.48 -8.68 -2.87
N LEU A 145 -15.19 -8.37 -2.87
CA LEU A 145 -14.26 -8.61 -3.97
C LEU A 145 -13.40 -9.81 -3.60
N GLN A 146 -13.24 -10.74 -4.53
CA GLN A 146 -12.35 -11.87 -4.38
C GLN A 146 -11.41 -11.94 -5.57
N TYR A 147 -10.11 -11.93 -5.29
CA TYR A 147 -9.07 -12.23 -6.27
C TYR A 147 -8.53 -13.62 -5.98
N THR A 148 -8.70 -14.54 -6.93
CA THR A 148 -8.18 -15.91 -6.83
C THR A 148 -7.23 -16.18 -7.97
N HIS A 149 -6.06 -16.77 -7.70
CA HIS A 149 -5.12 -17.18 -8.75
C HIS A 149 -4.63 -18.60 -8.55
N GLU A 150 -4.38 -19.28 -9.67
CA GLU A 150 -3.72 -20.58 -9.73
C GLU A 150 -2.58 -20.49 -10.74
N GLY A 151 -1.35 -20.45 -10.25
CA GLY A 151 -0.17 -20.27 -11.09
C GLY A 151 0.06 -18.81 -11.48
N ASP A 152 0.18 -18.53 -12.78
CA ASP A 152 0.52 -17.18 -13.27
C ASP A 152 -0.71 -16.30 -13.51
N LEU A 153 -1.90 -16.89 -13.58
CA LEU A 153 -3.15 -16.21 -13.89
C LEU A 153 -4.20 -16.44 -12.80
N GLY A 154 -5.06 -15.44 -12.64
CA GLY A 154 -6.18 -15.44 -11.72
C GLY A 154 -7.38 -14.69 -12.26
N GLY A 155 -8.44 -14.67 -11.45
CA GLY A 155 -9.67 -13.97 -11.73
C GLY A 155 -10.07 -13.07 -10.58
N LEU A 156 -10.74 -11.97 -10.92
CA LEU A 156 -11.43 -11.10 -9.98
C LEU A 156 -12.92 -11.38 -10.06
N PHE A 157 -13.53 -11.72 -8.94
CA PHE A 157 -14.96 -11.87 -8.76
C PHE A 157 -15.48 -10.75 -7.86
N LYS A 158 -16.67 -10.23 -8.17
CA LYS A 158 -17.39 -9.27 -7.32
C LYS A 158 -18.81 -9.75 -7.11
N ALA A 159 -19.23 -9.74 -5.85
CA ALA A 159 -20.62 -9.99 -5.47
C ALA A 159 -21.13 -8.83 -4.62
N ASN A 160 -22.26 -8.24 -5.01
CA ASN A 160 -22.92 -7.18 -4.25
C ASN A 160 -24.10 -7.76 -3.45
N ASP A 161 -24.31 -7.25 -2.24
CA ASP A 161 -25.51 -7.51 -1.43
C ASP A 161 -25.79 -9.01 -1.13
N VAL A 162 -24.74 -9.82 -0.97
CA VAL A 162 -24.81 -11.28 -0.83
C VAL A 162 -24.85 -11.79 0.60
N ALA A 163 -24.46 -10.96 1.55
CA ALA A 163 -24.35 -11.32 2.97
C ALA A 163 -24.91 -10.19 3.83
N ASP A 164 -25.35 -10.50 5.05
CA ASP A 164 -25.40 -9.46 6.07
C ASP A 164 -23.97 -9.20 6.61
N VAL A 165 -23.80 -8.07 7.29
CA VAL A 165 -22.50 -7.68 7.86
C VAL A 165 -21.99 -8.73 8.86
N ALA A 166 -22.88 -9.41 9.59
CA ALA A 166 -22.50 -10.42 10.58
C ALA A 166 -21.90 -11.68 9.94
N LEU A 167 -22.40 -12.09 8.78
CA LEU A 167 -21.85 -13.21 8.02
C LEU A 167 -20.47 -12.87 7.45
N MET A 168 -20.25 -11.61 7.04
CA MET A 168 -18.92 -11.14 6.64
C MET A 168 -17.93 -11.13 7.82
N ASP A 169 -18.35 -10.66 9.00
CA ASP A 169 -17.53 -10.68 10.22
C ASP A 169 -17.17 -12.11 10.67
N ALA A 170 -17.99 -13.10 10.33
CA ALA A 170 -17.72 -14.50 10.63
C ALA A 170 -16.77 -15.17 9.63
N ALA A 171 -16.47 -14.52 8.50
CA ALA A 171 -15.57 -15.05 7.50
C ALA A 171 -14.11 -14.76 7.89
N GLU A 172 -13.30 -15.81 7.99
CA GLU A 172 -11.90 -15.66 8.37
C GLU A 172 -11.08 -14.95 7.28
N ASN A 173 -10.23 -14.01 7.71
CA ASN A 173 -9.32 -13.24 6.86
C ASN A 173 -10.03 -12.37 5.81
N VAL A 174 -11.17 -11.80 6.18
CA VAL A 174 -11.95 -10.90 5.33
C VAL A 174 -12.02 -9.54 5.99
N GLY A 175 -11.15 -8.63 5.55
CA GLY A 175 -11.20 -7.24 5.97
C GLY A 175 -12.26 -6.45 5.22
N TRP A 176 -12.29 -5.13 5.46
CA TRP A 176 -13.18 -4.20 4.78
C TRP A 176 -12.42 -3.30 3.81
N LEU A 177 -13.01 -3.05 2.65
CA LEU A 177 -12.46 -2.19 1.62
C LEU A 177 -12.61 -0.75 2.10
N LEU A 178 -11.49 -0.15 2.44
CA LEU A 178 -11.44 1.22 2.93
C LEU A 178 -10.85 2.14 1.88
N TYR A 179 -11.41 3.34 1.80
CA TYR A 179 -10.92 4.38 0.91
C TYR A 179 -10.90 5.74 1.59
N ARG A 180 -10.15 6.65 1.00
CA ARG A 180 -10.24 8.09 1.28
C ARG A 180 -9.97 8.88 0.02
N ALA A 181 -10.36 10.15 0.02
CA ALA A 181 -10.01 11.07 -1.05
C ALA A 181 -8.47 11.11 -1.19
N GLY A 182 -7.99 10.88 -2.41
CA GLY A 182 -6.59 10.99 -2.76
C GLY A 182 -6.14 12.43 -2.55
N GLY A 183 -5.20 12.61 -1.65
CA GLY A 183 -4.63 13.91 -1.39
C GLY A 183 -3.61 14.24 -2.47
N ASN A 184 -3.82 15.35 -3.18
CA ASN A 184 -2.69 16.25 -3.45
C ASN A 184 -2.23 16.92 -2.13
N VAL A 185 -2.03 16.13 -1.08
CA VAL A 185 -1.17 16.53 0.02
C VAL A 185 0.22 16.27 -0.55
N PRO A 186 1.02 17.29 -0.88
CA PRO A 186 2.43 17.02 -1.17
C PRO A 186 2.92 16.19 0.00
N PRO A 187 3.64 15.07 -0.24
CA PRO A 187 4.10 14.24 0.85
C PRO A 187 4.71 15.16 1.88
N GLN A 188 4.31 15.03 3.15
CA GLN A 188 5.10 15.58 4.25
C GLN A 188 6.39 14.79 4.25
N THR A 189 7.23 15.11 3.27
CA THR A 189 8.63 14.79 3.24
C THR A 189 9.22 15.61 4.38
N ASN A 190 9.11 15.09 5.59
CA ASN A 190 10.31 14.93 6.39
C ASN A 190 11.23 13.94 5.65
N VAL A 191 11.63 14.28 4.43
CA VAL A 191 12.83 13.77 3.80
C VAL A 191 13.91 14.57 4.49
N PRO A 192 14.75 13.96 5.34
CA PRO A 192 16.04 14.55 5.61
C PRO A 192 16.65 14.78 4.24
N GLU A 193 16.84 16.05 3.87
CA GLU A 193 17.37 16.43 2.56
C GLU A 193 18.50 15.46 2.21
N PRO A 194 18.47 14.82 1.03
CA PRO A 194 19.53 13.90 0.66
C PRO A 194 20.86 14.63 0.87
N GLY A 195 21.88 13.90 1.31
CA GLY A 195 23.20 14.45 1.58
C GLY A 195 23.86 15.18 0.40
N SER A 196 23.17 15.45 -0.72
CA SER A 196 23.56 16.38 -1.78
C SER A 196 23.78 17.82 -1.28
N LEU A 197 23.00 18.35 -0.32
CA LEU A 197 23.32 19.65 0.29
C LEU A 197 24.59 19.58 1.15
N ALA A 198 24.78 18.49 1.88
CA ALA A 198 26.01 18.23 2.64
C ALA A 198 27.22 18.03 1.70
N LEU A 199 27.07 17.31 0.59
CA LEU A 199 28.10 17.07 -0.42
C LEU A 199 28.43 18.35 -1.20
N PHE A 200 27.42 19.18 -1.50
CA PHE A 200 27.63 20.49 -2.11
C PHE A 200 28.39 21.43 -1.16
N ALA A 201 28.02 21.44 0.14
CA ALA A 201 28.72 22.20 1.16
C ALA A 201 30.17 21.72 1.37
N VAL A 202 30.40 20.39 1.41
CA VAL A 202 31.75 19.80 1.51
C VAL A 202 32.57 20.05 0.24
N GLY A 203 31.97 19.98 -0.94
CA GLY A 203 32.61 20.30 -2.21
C GLY A 203 33.07 21.77 -2.28
N MET A 204 32.21 22.70 -1.83
CA MET A 204 32.55 24.12 -1.74
C MET A 204 33.67 24.40 -0.72
N ALA A 205 33.65 23.73 0.44
CA ALA A 205 34.71 23.85 1.45
C ALA A 205 36.07 23.36 0.91
N GLY A 206 36.08 22.27 0.14
CA GLY A 206 37.29 21.75 -0.50
C GLY A 206 37.89 22.71 -1.54
N ILE A 207 37.05 23.38 -2.34
CA ILE A 207 37.50 24.38 -3.33
C ILE A 207 38.07 25.63 -2.64
N GLY A 208 37.46 26.06 -1.53
CA GLY A 208 37.96 27.17 -0.72
C GLY A 208 39.34 26.92 -0.13
N ALA A 209 39.60 25.70 0.37
CA ALA A 209 40.89 25.30 0.92
C ALA A 209 42.00 25.21 -0.17
N MET A 210 41.66 24.77 -1.38
CA MET A 210 42.62 24.71 -2.49
C MET A 210 43.14 26.09 -2.95
N ARG A 211 42.31 27.15 -2.87
CA ARG A 211 42.75 28.51 -3.24
C ARG A 211 43.79 29.10 -2.29
N ARG A 212 43.84 28.68 -1.00
CA ARG A 212 44.84 29.18 -0.05
C ARG A 212 46.26 28.64 -0.30
N ARG A 213 46.40 27.47 -0.92
CA ARG A 213 47.72 26.88 -1.22
C ARG A 213 48.43 27.48 -2.43
N ARG A 214 47.78 28.37 -3.20
CA ARG A 214 48.42 29.06 -4.34
C ARG A 214 48.93 30.48 -4.00
N ARG A 215 48.84 30.91 -2.74
CA ARG A 215 49.32 32.23 -2.28
C ARG A 215 50.30 32.15 -1.10
N ALA A 216 50.90 30.98 -0.87
CA ALA A 216 52.05 30.81 0.01
C ALA A 216 53.19 30.21 -0.80
#